data_AF-B7P8W1-F1
#
_entry.id   AF-B7P8W1-F1
#
_cell.length_a   1.000
_cell.length_b   1.000
_cell.length_c   1.000
_cell.angle_alpha   90.00
_cell.angle_beta   90.00
_cell.angle_gamma   90.00
#
_symmetry.space_group_name_H-M   'P 1'
#
loop_
_entity.id
_entity.type
_entity.pdbx_description
1 polymer ?
#
loop_
_entity_poly.entity_id
_entity_poly.type
_entity_poly.pdbx_seq_one_letter_code
_entity_poly.pdbx_strand_id
1 'polypeptide(L)'
;MENGHQRVYGMTGSLFGNITAALNIRSATRLKPLRGAAARILFGVWLLGIVVFSQYLTGQVKASLMVKAPVSRIDTVTELLSREPPIRPVTLKASPFMNMLQFSGLDTYRALHERIVRFAGELPQSEIYTTKILRDVLDGRTAILMDTTGNRISVARSCSTLGGFFHVSSDILETADFRWYINQRLDKALVRAMDVRIRWLLEAGVPFMRHHEMFPQPATCFLDFQGAPGDQYEDLRFQDLSLAFMFLPLAAAFTLLVLGAELVVHRCARLRRPRLARR
;
A
#
# COMPACT_ATOMS: atom_id res chain seq x y z
N MET A 1 -5.25 -29.11 6.05
CA MET A 1 -6.69 -29.37 5.91
C MET A 1 -7.41 -28.46 6.90
N GLU A 2 -7.67 -27.19 6.55
CA GLU A 2 -8.46 -26.27 7.41
C GLU A 2 -8.88 -24.99 6.64
N ASN A 3 -9.41 -25.13 5.42
CA ASN A 3 -9.87 -23.98 4.61
C ASN A 3 -11.40 -23.99 4.36
N GLY A 4 -12.18 -24.48 5.34
CA GLY A 4 -13.63 -24.67 5.20
C GLY A 4 -14.52 -23.56 5.79
N HIS A 5 -14.02 -22.76 6.74
CA HIS A 5 -14.90 -21.95 7.60
C HIS A 5 -15.10 -20.48 7.19
N GLN A 6 -14.29 -19.91 6.28
CA GLN A 6 -14.44 -18.50 5.88
C GLN A 6 -15.48 -18.24 4.79
N ARG A 7 -15.90 -19.25 4.00
CA ARG A 7 -16.94 -19.04 2.96
C ARG A 7 -18.34 -18.81 3.53
N VAL A 8 -18.61 -19.23 4.77
CA VAL A 8 -19.97 -19.19 5.35
C VAL A 8 -20.34 -17.79 5.86
N TYR A 9 -19.37 -16.98 6.29
CA TYR A 9 -19.63 -15.61 6.78
C TYR A 9 -19.88 -14.58 5.67
N GLY A 10 -19.39 -14.82 4.45
CA GLY A 10 -19.66 -13.94 3.29
C GLY A 10 -21.10 -14.04 2.77
N MET A 11 -21.73 -15.21 2.91
CA MET A 11 -23.07 -15.47 2.39
C MET A 11 -24.15 -14.90 3.32
N THR A 12 -23.96 -14.98 4.64
CA THR A 12 -24.90 -14.49 5.65
C THR A 12 -24.95 -12.96 5.71
N GLY A 13 -23.84 -12.26 5.48
CA GLY A 13 -23.82 -10.78 5.38
C GLY A 13 -24.59 -10.23 4.17
N SER A 14 -24.54 -10.92 3.01
CA SER A 14 -25.31 -10.52 1.83
C SER A 14 -26.82 -10.72 2.01
N LEU A 15 -27.20 -11.79 2.73
CA LEU A 15 -28.59 -12.09 3.07
C LEU A 15 -29.18 -11.04 4.01
N PHE A 16 -28.44 -10.59 5.03
CA PHE A 16 -28.90 -9.54 5.95
C PHE A 16 -29.06 -8.16 5.27
N GLY A 17 -28.18 -7.80 4.33
CA GLY A 17 -28.32 -6.58 3.52
C GLY A 17 -29.53 -6.62 2.58
N ASN A 18 -29.79 -7.77 1.96
CA ASN A 18 -30.96 -7.99 1.12
C ASN A 18 -32.27 -8.00 1.94
N ILE A 19 -32.24 -8.55 3.15
CA ILE A 19 -33.40 -8.58 4.06
C ILE A 19 -33.72 -7.17 4.59
N THR A 20 -32.72 -6.34 4.90
CA THR A 20 -32.94 -4.94 5.32
C THR A 20 -33.40 -4.05 4.17
N ALA A 21 -32.89 -4.25 2.95
CA ALA A 21 -33.42 -3.59 1.76
C ALA A 21 -34.89 -4.00 1.50
N ALA A 22 -35.21 -5.29 1.59
CA ALA A 22 -36.57 -5.78 1.47
C ALA A 22 -37.50 -5.27 2.58
N LEU A 23 -37.02 -5.16 3.83
CA LEU A 23 -37.77 -4.59 4.97
C LEU A 23 -38.03 -3.09 4.80
N ASN A 24 -37.06 -2.32 4.32
CA ASN A 24 -37.21 -0.88 4.03
C ASN A 24 -38.14 -0.62 2.83
N ILE A 25 -38.17 -1.51 1.84
CA ILE A 25 -39.13 -1.45 0.73
C ILE A 25 -40.54 -1.84 1.18
N ARG A 26 -40.65 -2.81 2.11
CA ARG A 26 -41.93 -3.25 2.67
C ARG A 26 -42.56 -2.19 3.60
N SER A 27 -41.75 -1.39 4.28
CA SER A 27 -42.24 -0.23 5.05
C SER A 27 -42.67 0.92 4.12
N ALA A 28 -41.99 1.15 2.99
CA ALA A 28 -42.37 2.16 1.99
C ALA A 28 -43.68 1.86 1.25
N THR A 29 -44.04 0.58 1.07
CA THR A 29 -45.22 0.15 0.29
C THR A 29 -46.50 -0.05 1.11
N ARG A 30 -46.48 0.19 2.43
CA ARG A 30 -47.67 0.04 3.30
C ARG A 30 -48.86 0.92 2.91
N LEU A 31 -48.68 1.97 2.10
CA LEU A 31 -49.70 2.98 1.89
C LEU A 31 -50.70 2.70 0.77
N LYS A 32 -50.41 1.88 -0.25
CA LYS A 32 -51.38 1.51 -1.31
C LYS A 32 -51.05 0.14 -1.94
N PRO A 33 -51.93 -0.87 -1.89
CA PRO A 33 -51.74 -2.07 -2.69
C PRO A 33 -51.82 -1.70 -4.17
N LEU A 34 -50.80 -2.09 -4.95
CA LEU A 34 -50.79 -1.91 -6.41
C LEU A 34 -51.96 -2.72 -6.99
N ARG A 35 -53.06 -2.03 -7.34
CA ARG A 35 -54.32 -2.67 -7.77
C ARG A 35 -54.27 -3.20 -9.22
N GLY A 36 -53.39 -2.69 -10.07
CA GLY A 36 -53.25 -3.12 -11.46
C GLY A 36 -52.17 -4.17 -11.69
N ALA A 37 -52.44 -5.17 -12.55
CA ALA A 37 -51.47 -6.20 -12.93
C ALA A 37 -50.19 -5.60 -13.55
N ALA A 38 -50.33 -4.61 -14.44
CA ALA A 38 -49.19 -3.92 -15.05
C ALA A 38 -48.30 -3.21 -14.01
N ALA A 39 -48.91 -2.58 -13.00
CA ALA A 39 -48.17 -1.90 -11.94
C ALA A 39 -47.40 -2.88 -11.04
N ARG A 40 -47.95 -4.08 -10.81
CA ARG A 40 -47.27 -5.16 -10.08
C ARG A 40 -46.07 -5.70 -10.85
N ILE A 41 -46.21 -5.89 -12.16
CA ILE A 41 -45.12 -6.35 -13.03
C ILE A 41 -44.01 -5.30 -13.07
N LEU A 42 -44.34 -4.03 -13.30
CA LEU A 42 -43.37 -2.94 -13.31
C LEU A 42 -42.62 -2.84 -11.98
N PHE A 43 -43.33 -2.95 -10.85
CA PHE A 43 -42.72 -2.94 -9.53
C PHE A 43 -41.81 -4.16 -9.30
N GLY A 44 -42.23 -5.35 -9.76
CA GLY A 44 -41.41 -6.56 -9.71
C GLY A 44 -40.11 -6.43 -10.50
N VAL A 45 -40.18 -5.91 -11.73
CA VAL A 45 -39.02 -5.64 -12.58
C VAL A 45 -38.11 -4.58 -11.93
N TRP A 46 -38.68 -3.53 -11.37
CA TRP A 46 -37.94 -2.48 -10.65
C TRP A 46 -37.19 -3.03 -9.45
N LEU A 47 -37.85 -3.85 -8.62
CA LEU A 47 -37.21 -4.48 -7.46
C LEU A 47 -36.09 -5.44 -7.88
N LEU A 48 -36.32 -6.26 -8.91
CA LEU A 48 -35.30 -7.13 -9.44
C LEU A 48 -34.09 -6.33 -9.93
N GLY A 49 -34.34 -5.21 -10.64
CA GLY A 49 -33.30 -4.28 -11.06
C GLY A 49 -32.48 -3.72 -9.89
N ILE A 50 -33.13 -3.28 -8.81
CA ILE A 50 -32.45 -2.80 -7.61
C ILE A 50 -31.59 -3.89 -6.97
N VAL A 51 -32.08 -5.13 -6.88
CA VAL A 51 -31.33 -6.24 -6.30
C VAL A 51 -30.09 -6.57 -7.14
N VAL A 52 -30.24 -6.67 -8.47
CA VAL A 52 -29.09 -6.92 -9.34
C VAL A 52 -28.06 -5.79 -9.26
N PHE A 53 -28.54 -4.54 -9.28
CA PHE A 53 -27.68 -3.37 -9.19
C PHE A 53 -26.95 -3.26 -7.84
N SER A 54 -27.62 -3.55 -6.72
CA SER A 54 -27.01 -3.52 -5.40
C SER A 54 -25.94 -4.60 -5.23
N GLN A 55 -26.18 -5.80 -5.78
CA GLN A 55 -25.18 -6.88 -5.79
C GLN A 55 -23.97 -6.51 -6.65
N TYR A 56 -24.20 -5.92 -7.83
CA TYR A 56 -23.12 -5.44 -8.70
C TYR A 56 -22.26 -4.37 -8.01
N LEU A 57 -22.88 -3.33 -7.44
CA LEU A 57 -22.17 -2.29 -6.71
C LEU A 57 -21.42 -2.84 -5.49
N THR A 58 -22.05 -3.73 -4.72
CA THR A 58 -21.39 -4.36 -3.57
C THR A 58 -20.16 -5.16 -4.01
N GLY A 59 -20.25 -5.87 -5.13
CA GLY A 59 -19.12 -6.58 -5.72
C GLY A 59 -17.98 -5.65 -6.12
N GLN A 60 -18.29 -4.57 -6.82
CA GLN A 60 -17.31 -3.57 -7.26
C GLN A 60 -16.64 -2.86 -6.08
N VAL A 61 -17.42 -2.45 -5.07
CA VAL A 61 -16.89 -1.81 -3.86
C VAL A 61 -15.99 -2.75 -3.08
N LYS A 62 -16.38 -4.02 -2.91
CA LYS A 62 -15.54 -5.02 -2.25
C LYS A 62 -14.23 -5.25 -3.00
N ALA A 63 -14.28 -5.39 -4.33
CA ALA A 63 -13.09 -5.56 -5.15
C ALA A 63 -12.16 -4.35 -5.06
N SER A 64 -12.72 -3.14 -5.11
CA SER A 64 -11.96 -1.89 -5.05
C SER A 64 -11.35 -1.64 -3.67
N LEU A 65 -12.02 -2.04 -2.58
CA LEU A 65 -11.48 -1.93 -1.22
C LEU A 65 -10.45 -3.01 -0.90
N MET A 66 -10.53 -4.16 -1.57
CA MET A 66 -9.56 -5.25 -1.43
C MET A 66 -8.25 -4.95 -2.16
N VAL A 67 -8.32 -4.31 -3.33
CA VAL A 67 -7.13 -3.94 -4.11
C VAL A 67 -6.66 -2.55 -3.69
N LYS A 68 -5.82 -2.48 -2.65
CA LYS A 68 -5.06 -1.25 -2.38
C LYS A 68 -3.95 -1.15 -3.40
N ALA A 69 -4.06 -0.19 -4.32
CA ALA A 69 -3.00 0.08 -5.28
C ALA A 69 -1.70 0.36 -4.51
N PRO A 70 -0.60 -0.36 -4.81
CA PRO A 70 0.67 -0.08 -4.17
C PRO A 70 1.06 1.37 -4.46
N VAL A 71 1.60 2.04 -3.44
CA VAL A 71 2.23 3.36 -3.64
C VAL A 71 3.28 3.21 -4.74
N SER A 72 3.37 4.19 -5.65
CA SER A 72 4.37 4.17 -6.71
C SER A 72 5.77 4.04 -6.11
N ARG A 73 6.43 2.93 -6.42
CA ARG A 73 7.76 2.54 -5.93
C ARG A 73 8.63 2.19 -7.12
N ILE A 74 9.94 2.30 -6.93
CA ILE A 74 10.91 1.92 -7.94
C ILE A 74 11.37 0.51 -7.60
N ASP A 75 10.94 -0.44 -8.41
CA ASP A 75 11.27 -1.85 -8.15
C ASP A 75 12.40 -2.36 -9.04
N THR A 76 12.63 -1.75 -10.20
CA THR A 76 13.64 -2.20 -11.16
C THR A 76 14.58 -1.08 -11.58
N VAL A 77 15.78 -1.43 -12.04
CA VAL A 77 16.72 -0.43 -12.61
C VAL A 77 16.14 0.24 -13.84
N THR A 78 15.41 -0.51 -14.68
CA THR A 78 14.80 0.06 -15.89
C THR A 78 13.79 1.15 -15.53
N GLU A 79 13.01 0.96 -14.47
CA GLU A 79 12.11 1.97 -13.93
C GLU A 79 12.86 3.16 -13.33
N LEU A 80 13.94 2.90 -12.59
CA LEU A 80 14.81 3.96 -12.06
C LEU A 80 15.36 4.84 -13.21
N LEU A 81 15.70 4.21 -14.33
CA LEU A 81 16.25 4.87 -15.51
C LEU A 81 15.19 5.63 -16.32
N SER A 82 13.96 5.13 -16.41
CA SER A 82 12.89 5.76 -17.19
C SER A 82 12.20 6.93 -16.49
N ARG A 83 12.44 7.14 -15.18
CA ARG A 83 11.79 8.20 -14.41
C ARG A 83 12.17 9.61 -14.85
N GLU A 84 11.13 10.45 -14.93
CA GLU A 84 11.22 11.90 -15.11
C GLU A 84 10.48 12.60 -13.94
N PRO A 85 11.12 13.52 -13.20
CA PRO A 85 12.53 13.94 -13.33
C PRO A 85 13.52 12.82 -12.98
N PRO A 86 14.76 12.88 -13.51
CA PRO A 86 15.76 11.83 -13.31
C PRO A 86 16.16 11.75 -11.83
N ILE A 87 16.03 10.55 -11.27
CA ILE A 87 16.40 10.24 -9.89
C ILE A 87 17.90 10.03 -9.82
N ARG A 88 18.54 10.57 -8.78
CA ARG A 88 19.99 10.44 -8.57
C ARG A 88 20.30 9.09 -7.90
N PRO A 89 20.95 8.14 -8.59
CA PRO A 89 21.49 6.96 -7.93
C PRO A 89 22.76 7.33 -7.13
N VAL A 90 22.87 6.81 -5.91
CA VAL A 90 24.02 7.00 -5.03
C VAL A 90 24.57 5.64 -4.63
N THR A 91 25.89 5.49 -4.65
CA THR A 91 26.57 4.27 -4.20
C THR A 91 27.88 4.62 -3.50
N LEU A 92 28.52 3.61 -2.92
CA LEU A 92 29.79 3.75 -2.22
C LEU A 92 30.92 4.05 -3.21
N LYS A 93 31.64 5.14 -2.94
CA LYS A 93 32.82 5.55 -3.69
C LYS A 93 33.88 4.44 -3.72
N ALA A 94 34.46 4.20 -4.90
CA ALA A 94 35.46 3.14 -5.12
C ALA A 94 34.95 1.73 -4.77
N SER A 95 33.63 1.50 -4.84
CA SER A 95 33.06 0.17 -4.71
C SER A 95 33.38 -0.71 -5.92
N PRO A 96 33.70 -2.01 -5.75
CA PRO A 96 33.82 -2.94 -6.88
C PRO A 96 32.54 -3.03 -7.71
N PHE A 97 31.39 -2.65 -7.12
CA PHE A 97 30.11 -2.51 -7.82
C PHE A 97 30.17 -1.56 -9.01
N MET A 98 30.94 -0.46 -8.92
CA MET A 98 31.08 0.49 -10.03
C MET A 98 31.80 -0.14 -11.23
N ASN A 99 32.87 -0.89 -10.97
CA ASN A 99 33.58 -1.63 -12.02
C ASN A 99 32.66 -2.68 -12.66
N MET A 100 31.87 -3.38 -11.85
CA MET A 100 30.90 -4.35 -12.35
C MET A 100 29.88 -3.70 -13.30
N LEU A 101 29.30 -2.55 -12.93
CA LEU A 101 28.37 -1.84 -13.79
C LEU A 101 29.03 -1.34 -15.07
N GLN A 102 30.27 -0.83 -14.98
CA GLN A 102 31.03 -0.33 -16.12
C GLN A 102 31.33 -1.43 -17.15
N PHE A 103 31.76 -2.60 -16.69
CA PHE A 103 32.15 -3.72 -17.55
C PHE A 103 31.02 -4.71 -17.81
N SER A 104 29.80 -4.41 -17.36
CA SER A 104 28.64 -5.26 -17.61
C SER A 104 28.30 -5.32 -19.11
N GLY A 105 27.93 -6.51 -19.58
CA GLY A 105 27.40 -6.70 -20.94
C GLY A 105 25.97 -6.19 -21.12
N LEU A 106 25.29 -5.77 -20.04
CA LEU A 106 23.91 -5.29 -20.08
C LEU A 106 23.86 -3.77 -20.25
N ASP A 107 23.16 -3.31 -21.29
CA ASP A 107 22.99 -1.87 -21.60
C ASP A 107 22.37 -1.10 -20.42
N THR A 108 21.41 -1.70 -19.73
CA THR A 108 20.78 -1.14 -18.53
C THR A 108 21.79 -0.81 -17.44
N TYR A 109 22.79 -1.67 -17.22
CA TYR A 109 23.78 -1.48 -16.16
C TYR A 109 24.82 -0.44 -16.56
N ARG A 110 25.20 -0.41 -17.84
CA ARG A 110 26.07 0.65 -18.38
C ARG A 110 25.39 2.02 -18.30
N ALA A 111 24.10 2.11 -18.64
CA ALA A 111 23.31 3.33 -18.49
C ALA A 111 23.15 3.75 -17.03
N LEU A 112 23.02 2.80 -16.11
CA LEU A 112 23.03 3.07 -14.67
C LEU A 112 24.37 3.64 -14.22
N HIS A 113 25.48 3.03 -14.63
CA HIS A 113 26.83 3.55 -14.37
C HIS A 113 27.01 4.98 -14.88
N GLU A 114 26.66 5.24 -16.15
CA GLU A 114 26.72 6.59 -16.74
C GLU A 114 25.88 7.59 -15.95
N ARG A 115 24.69 7.20 -15.48
CA ARG A 115 23.85 8.05 -14.64
C ARG A 115 24.50 8.34 -13.28
N ILE A 116 25.08 7.33 -12.62
CA ILE A 116 25.83 7.53 -11.36
C ILE A 116 26.96 8.53 -11.56
N VAL A 117 27.77 8.36 -12.61
CA VAL A 117 28.88 9.26 -12.92
C VAL A 117 28.39 10.67 -13.22
N ARG A 118 27.34 10.81 -14.06
CA ARG A 118 26.76 12.11 -14.44
C ARG A 118 26.25 12.92 -13.24
N PHE A 119 25.69 12.25 -12.24
CA PHE A 119 25.18 12.91 -11.03
C PHE A 119 26.18 12.93 -9.86
N ALA A 120 27.44 12.53 -10.06
CA ALA A 120 28.42 12.35 -9.00
C ALA A 120 27.85 11.53 -7.83
N GLY A 121 27.23 10.39 -8.14
CA GLY A 121 26.56 9.51 -7.19
C GLY A 121 27.50 8.68 -6.30
N GLU A 122 28.79 8.68 -6.59
CA GLU A 122 29.80 8.01 -5.76
C GLU A 122 30.14 8.85 -4.52
N LEU A 123 29.63 8.43 -3.36
CA LEU A 123 29.82 9.13 -2.10
C LEU A 123 30.59 8.26 -1.10
N PRO A 124 31.37 8.85 -0.18
CA PRO A 124 31.95 8.09 0.93
C PRO A 124 30.84 7.58 1.86
N GLN A 125 31.09 6.47 2.55
CA GLN A 125 30.09 5.84 3.43
C GLN A 125 29.50 6.79 4.48
N SER A 126 30.31 7.74 4.98
CA SER A 126 29.89 8.76 5.95
C SER A 126 28.87 9.75 5.39
N GLU A 127 28.78 9.92 4.07
CA GLU A 127 27.88 10.88 3.42
C GLU A 127 26.57 10.24 2.96
N ILE A 128 26.60 8.95 2.58
CA ILE A 128 25.44 8.20 2.03
C ILE A 128 24.26 8.20 3.02
N TYR A 129 24.54 7.98 4.30
CA TYR A 129 23.50 7.85 5.33
C TYR A 129 23.27 9.13 6.12
N THR A 130 23.66 10.29 5.57
CA THR A 130 23.33 11.58 6.17
C THR A 130 21.84 11.83 6.10
N THR A 131 21.30 12.56 7.09
CA THR A 131 19.86 12.89 7.14
C THR A 131 19.40 13.62 5.87
N LYS A 132 20.29 14.37 5.22
CA LYS A 132 20.00 15.03 3.93
C LYS A 132 19.68 14.00 2.84
N ILE A 133 20.59 13.05 2.61
CA ILE A 133 20.40 12.02 1.58
C ILE A 133 19.19 11.15 1.90
N LEU A 134 19.01 10.77 3.17
CA LEU A 134 17.86 9.96 3.57
C LEU A 134 16.52 10.68 3.35
N ARG A 135 16.44 12.00 3.56
CA ARG A 135 15.27 12.79 3.18
C ARG A 135 15.09 12.87 1.66
N ASP A 136 16.18 13.03 0.91
CA ASP A 136 16.11 13.01 -0.56
C ASP A 136 15.63 11.65 -1.11
N VAL A 137 15.91 10.55 -0.40
CA VAL A 137 15.35 9.23 -0.72
C VAL A 137 13.86 9.17 -0.43
N LEU A 138 13.42 9.68 0.73
CA LEU A 138 11.99 9.75 1.08
C LEU A 138 11.19 10.64 0.12
N ASP A 139 11.80 11.71 -0.37
CA ASP A 139 11.22 12.61 -1.37
C ASP A 139 11.26 12.04 -2.80
N GLY A 140 11.80 10.83 -2.99
CA GLY A 140 11.91 10.18 -4.30
C GLY A 140 12.90 10.83 -5.26
N ARG A 141 13.82 11.66 -4.76
CA ARG A 141 14.87 12.34 -5.55
C ARG A 141 16.15 11.52 -5.68
N THR A 142 16.41 10.64 -4.71
CA THR A 142 17.64 9.83 -4.63
C THR A 142 17.30 8.35 -4.44
N ALA A 143 18.12 7.46 -5.01
CA ALA A 143 18.07 6.02 -4.75
C ALA A 143 19.43 5.54 -4.27
N ILE A 144 19.48 4.76 -3.19
CA ILE A 144 20.74 4.21 -2.65
C ILE A 144 20.93 2.80 -3.21
N LEU A 145 22.06 2.58 -3.88
CA LEU A 145 22.49 1.32 -4.47
C LEU A 145 23.58 0.70 -3.60
N MET A 146 23.18 -0.09 -2.61
CA MET A 146 24.06 -0.79 -1.68
C MET A 146 23.39 -2.09 -1.21
N ASP A 147 24.12 -2.90 -0.43
CA ASP A 147 23.59 -4.12 0.15
C ASP A 147 22.42 -3.86 1.10
N THR A 148 21.45 -4.77 1.10
CA THR A 148 20.19 -4.60 1.83
C THR A 148 20.40 -4.57 3.34
N THR A 149 21.29 -5.42 3.86
CA THR A 149 21.60 -5.54 5.29
C THR A 149 22.26 -4.26 5.81
N GLY A 150 23.31 -3.78 5.14
CA GLY A 150 24.04 -2.57 5.50
C GLY A 150 23.17 -1.33 5.44
N ASN A 151 22.31 -1.21 4.42
CA ASN A 151 21.30 -0.17 4.33
C ASN A 151 20.34 -0.20 5.53
N ARG A 152 19.77 -1.37 5.85
CA ARG A 152 18.83 -1.53 6.97
C ARG A 152 19.45 -1.12 8.30
N ILE A 153 20.66 -1.58 8.59
CA ILE A 153 21.39 -1.26 9.83
C ILE A 153 21.69 0.24 9.90
N SER A 154 22.15 0.84 8.80
CA SER A 154 22.57 2.24 8.77
C SER A 154 21.38 3.21 8.90
N VAL A 155 20.27 2.91 8.22
CA VAL A 155 19.05 3.73 8.25
C VAL A 155 18.31 3.58 9.59
N ALA A 156 18.30 2.39 10.19
CA ALA A 156 17.62 2.13 11.47
C ALA A 156 18.05 3.13 12.57
N ARG A 157 19.31 3.57 12.57
CA ARG A 157 19.84 4.55 13.54
C ARG A 157 19.21 5.94 13.42
N SER A 158 18.81 6.35 12.21
CA SER A 158 18.21 7.66 11.94
C SER A 158 16.68 7.60 11.84
N CYS A 159 16.11 6.40 11.95
CA CYS A 159 14.72 6.11 11.68
C CYS A 159 13.73 6.93 12.51
N SER A 160 14.00 7.12 13.80
CA SER A 160 13.15 7.90 14.71
C SER A 160 13.04 9.38 14.33
N THR A 161 14.01 9.90 13.57
CA THR A 161 14.05 11.29 13.13
C THR A 161 13.43 11.50 11.74
N LEU A 162 13.20 10.40 11.01
CA LEU A 162 12.74 10.39 9.63
C LEU A 162 11.24 10.06 9.63
N GLY A 163 10.40 11.01 9.23
CA GLY A 163 8.94 10.87 9.22
C GLY A 163 8.39 10.07 8.02
N GLY A 164 9.06 8.99 7.61
CA GLY A 164 8.69 8.26 6.39
C GLY A 164 9.19 6.81 6.36
N PHE A 165 8.77 6.08 5.33
CA PHE A 165 9.14 4.69 5.13
C PHE A 165 10.00 4.51 3.89
N PHE A 166 11.01 3.65 4.02
CA PHE A 166 11.91 3.22 2.97
C PHE A 166 11.41 1.91 2.34
N HIS A 167 11.61 1.81 1.04
CA HIS A 167 11.33 0.63 0.24
C HIS A 167 12.64 0.02 -0.25
N VAL A 168 12.74 -1.31 -0.21
CA VAL A 168 13.85 -2.05 -0.80
C VAL A 168 13.34 -2.64 -2.09
N SER A 169 13.98 -2.27 -3.21
CA SER A 169 13.67 -2.80 -4.53
C SER A 169 13.84 -4.33 -4.56
N SER A 170 13.00 -5.00 -5.35
CA SER A 170 13.04 -6.44 -5.56
C SER A 170 14.09 -6.87 -6.60
N ASP A 171 14.63 -5.94 -7.38
CA ASP A 171 15.64 -6.16 -8.40
C ASP A 171 17.03 -6.31 -7.76
N ILE A 172 17.60 -7.51 -7.85
CA ILE A 172 18.90 -7.84 -7.28
C ILE A 172 19.95 -7.62 -8.36
N LEU A 173 20.74 -6.56 -8.22
CA LEU A 173 21.77 -6.20 -9.19
C LEU A 173 22.95 -7.17 -9.18
N GLU A 174 23.34 -7.58 -7.98
CA GLU A 174 24.44 -8.50 -7.73
C GLU A 174 24.28 -9.13 -6.34
N THR A 175 24.59 -10.41 -6.23
CA THR A 175 24.74 -11.10 -4.93
C THR A 175 26.20 -11.09 -4.52
N ALA A 176 26.56 -10.16 -3.63
CA ALA A 176 27.91 -10.11 -3.07
C ALA A 176 28.04 -11.10 -1.90
N ASP A 177 28.82 -12.16 -2.11
CA ASP A 177 29.25 -13.03 -1.01
C ASP A 177 30.39 -12.37 -0.24
N PHE A 178 30.23 -12.24 1.08
CA PHE A 178 31.35 -11.84 1.94
C PHE A 178 32.39 -12.97 1.99
N ARG A 179 33.57 -12.70 1.45
CA ARG A 179 34.71 -13.64 1.43
C ARG A 179 35.88 -13.10 2.24
N TRP A 180 36.57 -14.00 2.92
CA TRP A 180 37.80 -13.68 3.63
C TRP A 180 38.98 -13.69 2.65
N TYR A 181 39.70 -12.57 2.59
CA TYR A 181 40.97 -12.51 1.86
C TYR A 181 42.10 -12.71 2.85
N ILE A 182 42.94 -13.72 2.56
CA ILE A 182 44.08 -14.08 3.40
C ILE A 182 45.35 -13.90 2.58
N ASN A 183 46.43 -13.47 3.24
CA ASN A 183 47.75 -13.39 2.61
C ASN A 183 48.17 -14.78 2.12
N GLN A 184 48.60 -14.89 0.85
CA GLN A 184 49.06 -16.15 0.24
C GLN A 184 50.26 -16.78 0.96
N ARG A 185 51.01 -16.00 1.75
CA ARG A 185 52.14 -16.46 2.56
C ARG A 185 51.73 -17.00 3.93
N LEU A 186 50.45 -16.94 4.29
CA LEU A 186 49.99 -17.50 5.56
C LEU A 186 50.15 -19.02 5.55
N ASP A 187 50.53 -19.59 6.70
CA ASP A 187 50.68 -21.03 6.84
C ASP A 187 49.37 -21.76 6.46
N LYS A 188 49.49 -22.73 5.56
CA LYS A 188 48.36 -23.53 5.05
C LYS A 188 47.72 -24.37 6.15
N ALA A 189 48.44 -24.71 7.22
CA ALA A 189 47.84 -25.40 8.36
C ALA A 189 46.88 -24.46 9.12
N LEU A 190 47.27 -23.20 9.33
CA LEU A 190 46.42 -22.19 9.95
C LEU A 190 45.18 -21.87 9.11
N VAL A 191 45.33 -21.69 7.80
CA VAL A 191 44.19 -21.46 6.88
C VAL A 191 43.19 -22.61 6.98
N ARG A 192 43.66 -23.87 6.94
CA ARG A 192 42.79 -25.04 7.10
C ARG A 192 42.08 -25.07 8.44
N ALA A 193 42.77 -24.72 9.53
CA ALA A 193 42.16 -24.65 10.85
C ALA A 193 41.07 -23.56 10.93
N MET A 194 41.30 -22.40 10.30
CA MET A 194 40.30 -21.33 10.19
C MET A 194 39.08 -21.79 9.38
N ASP A 195 39.29 -22.41 8.22
CA ASP A 195 38.19 -22.90 7.37
C ASP A 195 37.31 -23.93 8.09
N VAL A 196 37.93 -24.88 8.81
CA VAL A 196 37.19 -25.86 9.63
C VAL A 196 36.37 -25.16 10.71
N ARG A 197 36.95 -24.15 11.38
CA ARG A 197 36.25 -23.43 12.45
C ARG A 197 35.09 -22.57 11.93
N ILE A 198 35.30 -21.90 10.80
CA ILE A 198 34.23 -21.13 10.12
C ILE A 198 33.11 -22.08 9.70
N ARG A 199 33.45 -23.24 9.13
CA ARG A 199 32.45 -24.25 8.76
C ARG A 199 31.64 -24.72 9.96
N TRP A 200 32.29 -25.01 11.09
CA TRP A 200 31.58 -25.38 12.32
C TRP A 200 30.64 -24.28 12.82
N LEU A 201 31.03 -23.01 12.69
CA LEU A 201 30.17 -21.88 13.05
C LEU A 201 28.93 -21.80 12.14
N LEU A 202 29.11 -22.02 10.84
CA LEU A 202 28.00 -22.06 9.88
C LEU A 202 27.08 -23.26 10.13
N GLU A 203 27.64 -24.45 10.33
CA GLU A 203 26.91 -25.71 10.59
C GLU A 203 26.17 -25.70 11.93
N ALA A 204 26.68 -25.00 12.94
CA ALA A 204 26.01 -24.86 14.23
C ALA A 204 24.68 -24.08 14.11
N GLY A 205 24.47 -23.33 13.03
CA GLY A 205 23.26 -22.55 12.81
C GLY A 205 23.02 -21.45 13.84
N VAL A 206 24.03 -21.13 14.66
CA VAL A 206 23.94 -20.09 15.69
C VAL A 206 24.28 -18.76 15.03
N PRO A 207 23.34 -17.79 14.98
CA PRO A 207 23.63 -16.48 14.42
C PRO A 207 24.75 -15.80 15.24
N PHE A 208 25.80 -15.33 14.56
CA PHE A 208 26.98 -14.76 15.20
C PHE A 208 26.67 -13.51 16.03
N MET A 209 25.69 -12.72 15.60
CA MET A 209 25.14 -11.59 16.36
C MET A 209 23.64 -11.78 16.51
N ARG A 210 23.09 -11.35 17.64
CA ARG A 210 21.64 -11.41 17.87
C ARG A 210 20.97 -10.33 17.02
N HIS A 211 19.75 -10.60 16.55
CA HIS A 211 19.01 -9.66 15.71
C HIS A 211 18.89 -8.26 16.35
N HIS A 212 18.64 -8.17 17.66
CA HIS A 212 18.53 -6.88 18.36
C HIS A 212 19.87 -6.14 18.52
N GLU A 213 21.00 -6.83 18.39
CA GLU A 213 22.33 -6.22 18.40
C GLU A 213 22.63 -5.59 17.02
N MET A 214 22.17 -6.22 15.94
CA MET A 214 22.25 -5.66 14.59
C MET A 214 21.18 -4.58 14.33
N PHE A 215 20.00 -4.73 14.92
CA PHE A 215 18.84 -3.86 14.76
C PHE A 215 18.32 -3.38 16.13
N PRO A 216 18.98 -2.41 16.78
CA PRO A 216 18.57 -1.93 18.10
C PRO A 216 17.26 -1.13 18.04
N GLN A 217 16.12 -1.77 18.37
CA GLN A 217 14.76 -1.28 18.78
C GLN A 217 14.08 -0.07 18.08
N PRO A 218 12.74 0.06 18.16
CA PRO A 218 11.68 -0.77 17.57
C PRO A 218 11.13 -0.19 16.26
N ALA A 219 11.64 0.94 15.76
CA ALA A 219 11.11 1.58 14.56
C ALA A 219 11.73 0.94 13.31
N THR A 220 11.02 -0.01 12.71
CA THR A 220 11.31 -0.40 11.33
C THR A 220 10.68 0.65 10.41
N CYS A 221 11.47 1.61 9.93
CA CYS A 221 11.06 2.49 8.82
C CYS A 221 11.19 1.79 7.47
N PHE A 222 11.41 0.48 7.44
CA PHE A 222 11.34 -0.30 6.22
C PHE A 222 9.96 -0.95 6.14
N LEU A 223 9.36 -0.88 4.96
CA LEU A 223 8.17 -1.67 4.66
C LEU A 223 8.62 -3.11 4.41
N ASP A 224 8.64 -3.94 5.46
CA ASP A 224 8.94 -5.36 5.33
C ASP A 224 7.73 -6.10 4.75
N PHE A 225 7.67 -6.19 3.41
CA PHE A 225 6.76 -7.12 2.72
C PHE A 225 7.33 -8.53 2.76
N GLN A 226 7.42 -9.14 3.95
CA GLN A 226 7.76 -10.56 4.09
C GLN A 226 6.58 -11.50 3.72
N GLY A 227 5.46 -10.97 3.23
CA GLY A 227 4.38 -11.78 2.66
C GLY A 227 4.41 -11.71 1.14
N ALA A 228 4.40 -12.86 0.47
CA ALA A 228 4.19 -12.95 -0.96
C ALA A 228 3.02 -12.05 -1.41
N PRO A 229 3.09 -11.41 -2.60
CA PRO A 229 2.10 -10.45 -3.09
C PRO A 229 0.70 -11.03 -3.37
N GLY A 230 0.37 -12.21 -2.84
CA GLY A 230 -0.86 -12.95 -3.09
C GLY A 230 -1.93 -12.92 -1.99
N ASP A 231 -1.60 -12.63 -0.73
CA ASP A 231 -2.54 -12.90 0.39
C ASP A 231 -2.59 -11.86 1.53
N GLN A 232 -1.94 -10.71 1.40
CA GLN A 232 -2.06 -9.66 2.43
C GLN A 232 -3.31 -8.80 2.21
N TYR A 233 -4.44 -9.29 2.70
CA TYR A 233 -5.63 -8.48 2.90
C TYR A 233 -5.35 -7.50 4.05
N GLU A 234 -5.15 -6.21 3.74
CA GLU A 234 -5.12 -5.19 4.79
C GLU A 234 -6.54 -4.97 5.33
N ASP A 235 -6.68 -4.95 6.66
CA ASP A 235 -7.93 -4.59 7.32
C ASP A 235 -8.42 -3.21 6.85
N LEU A 236 -9.75 -3.07 6.66
CA LEU A 236 -10.39 -1.81 6.31
C LEU A 236 -10.17 -0.78 7.43
N ARG A 237 -9.64 0.39 7.08
CA ARG A 237 -9.48 1.48 8.03
C ARG A 237 -10.71 2.39 7.99
N PHE A 238 -10.94 3.12 9.08
CA PHE A 238 -12.04 4.11 9.15
C PHE A 238 -11.92 5.17 8.04
N GLN A 239 -10.69 5.51 7.63
CA GLN A 239 -10.43 6.44 6.53
C GLN A 239 -11.04 5.96 5.20
N ASP A 240 -11.00 4.66 4.93
CA ASP A 240 -11.54 4.06 3.69
C ASP A 240 -13.08 4.15 3.62
N LEU A 241 -13.75 4.22 4.79
CA LEU A 241 -15.21 4.34 4.91
C LEU A 241 -15.69 5.76 5.20
N SER A 242 -14.78 6.72 5.36
CA SER A 242 -15.08 8.09 5.82
C SER A 242 -16.11 8.79 4.93
N LEU A 243 -16.06 8.59 3.62
CA LEU A 243 -17.02 9.14 2.66
C LEU A 243 -18.45 8.65 2.92
N ALA A 244 -18.64 7.37 3.24
CA ALA A 244 -19.96 6.83 3.55
C ALA A 244 -20.53 7.44 4.84
N PHE A 245 -19.67 7.63 5.86
CA PHE A 245 -20.04 8.30 7.11
C PHE A 245 -20.34 9.78 6.94
N MET A 246 -19.68 10.48 6.01
CA MET A 246 -19.97 11.90 5.71
C MET A 246 -21.21 12.08 4.84
N PHE A 247 -21.48 11.15 3.92
CA PHE A 247 -22.62 11.24 3.00
C PHE A 247 -23.96 11.14 3.73
N LEU A 248 -24.08 10.28 4.74
CA LEU A 248 -25.33 10.08 5.48
C LEU A 248 -25.86 11.36 6.18
N PRO A 249 -25.06 12.08 7.01
CA PRO A 249 -25.52 13.33 7.64
C PRO A 249 -25.74 14.44 6.61
N LEU A 250 -24.96 14.50 5.52
CA LEU A 250 -25.20 15.47 4.44
C LEU A 250 -26.55 15.24 3.75
N ALA A 251 -26.87 13.98 3.44
CA ALA A 251 -28.17 13.62 2.88
C ALA A 251 -29.31 13.94 3.85
N ALA A 252 -29.16 13.64 5.14
CA ALA A 252 -30.14 13.98 6.17
C ALA A 252 -30.33 15.50 6.34
N ALA A 253 -29.25 16.27 6.31
CA ALA A 253 -29.33 17.73 6.35
C ALA A 253 -30.05 18.28 5.11
N PHE A 254 -29.76 17.73 3.93
CA PHE A 254 -30.43 18.11 2.69
C PHE A 254 -31.93 17.82 2.73
N THR A 255 -32.36 16.66 3.22
CA THR A 255 -33.79 16.36 3.35
C THR A 255 -34.50 17.28 4.34
N LEU A 256 -33.84 17.64 5.45
CA LEU A 256 -34.36 18.62 6.41
C LEU A 256 -34.51 20.02 5.80
N LEU A 257 -33.55 20.45 4.96
CA LEU A 257 -33.62 21.72 4.24
C LEU A 257 -34.80 21.76 3.26
N VAL A 258 -34.99 20.70 2.49
CA VAL A 258 -36.13 20.57 1.56
C VAL A 258 -37.45 20.62 2.32
N LEU A 259 -37.57 19.87 3.43
CA LEU A 259 -38.76 19.89 4.28
C LEU A 259 -39.03 21.29 4.85
N GLY A 260 -37.99 21.99 5.30
CA GLY A 260 -38.08 23.36 5.78
C GLY A 260 -38.59 24.32 4.69
N ALA A 261 -38.06 24.20 3.47
CA ALA A 261 -38.48 25.00 2.33
C ALA A 261 -39.95 24.75 1.97
N GLU A 262 -40.39 23.49 1.93
CA GLU A 262 -41.80 23.13 1.69
C GLU A 262 -42.73 23.73 2.75
N LEU A 263 -42.36 23.66 4.03
CA LEU A 263 -43.15 24.24 5.12
C LEU A 263 -43.28 25.76 5.00
N VAL A 264 -42.22 26.46 4.60
CA VAL A 264 -42.24 27.91 4.37
C VAL A 264 -43.16 28.25 3.18
N VAL A 265 -42.96 27.59 2.04
CA VAL A 265 -43.80 27.80 0.84
C VAL A 265 -45.27 27.52 1.15
N HIS A 266 -45.57 26.44 1.85
CA HIS A 266 -46.93 26.08 2.22
C HIS A 266 -47.56 27.09 3.19
N ARG A 267 -46.80 27.63 4.15
CA ARG A 267 -47.28 28.72 5.03
C ARG A 267 -47.54 30.00 4.24
N CYS A 268 -46.64 30.41 3.36
CA CYS A 268 -46.81 31.59 2.50
C CYS A 268 -48.01 31.44 1.55
N ALA A 269 -48.22 30.26 0.98
CA ALA A 269 -49.36 29.97 0.10
C ALA A 269 -50.70 29.97 0.86
N ARG A 270 -50.73 29.48 2.12
CA ARG A 270 -51.94 29.59 2.98
C ARG A 270 -52.25 31.04 3.36
N LEU A 271 -51.24 31.84 3.68
CA LEU A 271 -51.41 33.26 4.02
C LEU A 271 -51.86 34.10 2.81
N ARG A 272 -51.45 33.70 1.59
CA ARG A 272 -51.85 34.36 0.33
C ARG A 272 -53.22 33.93 -0.20
N ARG A 273 -53.89 32.88 0.33
CA ARG A 273 -55.27 32.57 -0.07
C ARG A 273 -56.20 33.65 0.51
N PRO A 274 -56.75 34.56 -0.31
CA PRO A 274 -57.71 35.54 0.17
C PRO A 274 -58.97 34.79 0.61
N ARG A 275 -59.62 35.24 1.70
CA ARG A 275 -60.95 34.78 2.10
C ARG A 275 -61.97 35.17 1.02
N LEU A 276 -62.08 34.37 -0.04
CA LEU A 276 -63.06 34.54 -1.14
C LEU A 276 -64.30 33.64 -0.96
N ALA A 277 -64.66 33.33 0.29
CA ALA A 277 -65.89 32.60 0.61
C ALA A 277 -66.50 33.14 1.91
N ARG A 278 -67.11 34.33 1.82
CA ARG A 278 -68.21 34.78 2.68
C ARG A 278 -69.01 35.83 1.90
N ARG A 279 -69.83 35.36 0.97
CA ARG A 279 -71.08 35.99 0.54
C ARG A 279 -72.06 34.87 0.27
#